data_AF-A0A653J885-F1
#
_entry.id   AF-A0A653J885-F1
#
_cell.length_a   1.000
_cell.length_b   1.000
_cell.length_c   1.000
_cell.angle_alpha   90.00
_cell.angle_beta   90.00
_cell.angle_gamma   90.00
#
_symmetry.space_group_name_H-M   'P 1'
#
loop_
_entity.id
_entity.type
_entity.pdbx_description
1 polymer ?
#
loop_
_entity_poly.entity_id
_entity_poly.type
_entity_poly.pdbx_seq_one_letter_code
_entity_poly.pdbx_strand_id
1 'polypeptide(L)'
;MNFRDPVCALALHVLPIAGALAWPGATLAQAPSPTHFTRDPALLAAKEQELIAATRAQNPAMADALQKAFSQDIIAQIAPQLRTVGLDPDDVADMTTVYWVNAWEAANGLVGREPDRALVQGARRQIAGVLAKNPALAKMTDAQKQDIADTMIIQGLLVDARMQAVAKQPAAQRKQMSDAIAGEAQQMLKTDLRAVTLTPQGFTPKTPASAGNRPSARTAPVPAGVAPLHPENWKNVEGVYFRSAFTFGVGGMMVQEFEPLVLFRDGTYYAIDEAALEDVDLAAEHAAKPGHFGKWQKTGARYTLVDDDDKDGRSDPVALQDGQFFKAFPAEASGGKLAATYSRVSGGGNTALGGDVIVGGRTDLTFSPDGSFGRKGSGGGMNTGATSGVGVSVHGSNASAGRYQIKNYTITMTQPDGRTERKFFAFGSQKTPPALDADMMFLGDRVYVILD
;
A
#
# COMPACT_ATOMS: atom_id res chain seq x y z
N MET A 1 13.81 36.99 44.81
CA MET A 1 15.26 36.91 45.11
C MET A 1 15.81 35.83 44.20
N ASN A 2 16.24 36.11 42.96
CA ASN A 2 17.54 36.67 42.55
C ASN A 2 18.74 36.01 43.26
N PHE A 3 19.58 35.30 42.49
CA PHE A 3 21.05 35.45 42.31
C PHE A 3 21.52 34.23 41.48
N ARG A 4 21.85 34.37 40.18
CA ARG A 4 23.14 34.76 39.58
C ARG A 4 24.21 33.63 39.58
N ASP A 5 24.57 33.20 38.36
CA ASP A 5 25.91 32.74 37.92
C ASP A 5 27.04 33.64 38.49
N PRO A 6 28.32 33.21 38.62
CA PRO A 6 29.22 33.00 37.46
C PRO A 6 30.47 32.08 37.62
N VAL A 7 31.29 32.06 36.54
CA VAL A 7 32.75 31.76 36.43
C VAL A 7 33.11 30.26 36.25
N CYS A 8 33.95 29.79 35.30
CA CYS A 8 35.24 30.32 34.82
C CYS A 8 35.66 29.84 33.41
N ALA A 9 36.44 30.72 32.75
CA ALA A 9 37.20 30.49 31.53
C ALA A 9 38.46 29.64 31.73
N LEU A 10 38.94 29.01 30.66
CA LEU A 10 40.38 28.85 30.44
C LEU A 10 40.73 28.87 28.95
N ALA A 11 41.78 29.64 28.65
CA ALA A 11 42.16 30.14 27.34
C ALA A 11 43.31 29.33 26.68
N LEU A 12 43.33 29.45 25.35
CA LEU A 12 44.41 29.31 24.35
C LEU A 12 45.81 28.87 24.81
N HIS A 13 46.44 28.00 24.01
CA HIS A 13 47.83 28.18 23.56
C HIS A 13 47.96 27.80 22.07
N VAL A 14 48.78 28.57 21.34
CA VAL A 14 49.01 28.52 19.88
C VAL A 14 50.53 28.42 19.61
N LEU A 15 50.92 27.40 18.80
CA LEU A 15 52.07 27.27 17.85
C LEU A 15 53.54 27.18 18.37
N PRO A 16 54.49 26.49 17.66
CA PRO A 16 54.80 26.64 16.22
C PRO A 16 55.15 25.40 15.36
N ILE A 17 55.33 25.68 14.06
CA ILE A 17 55.56 24.81 12.88
C ILE A 17 57.04 24.43 12.70
N ALA A 18 57.30 23.16 12.33
CA ALA A 18 58.34 22.64 11.41
C ALA A 18 58.14 21.11 11.35
N GLY A 19 58.22 20.33 10.27
CA GLY A 19 58.67 20.47 8.89
C GLY A 19 59.14 19.07 8.45
N ALA A 20 58.75 18.66 7.23
CA ALA A 20 59.26 17.51 6.45
C ALA A 20 58.78 16.07 6.76
N LEU A 21 57.95 15.52 5.88
CA LEU A 21 58.33 14.52 4.86
C LEU A 21 57.05 14.00 4.19
N ALA A 22 56.81 14.43 2.95
CA ALA A 22 55.76 13.86 2.12
C ALA A 22 56.23 12.49 1.59
N TRP A 23 55.51 11.43 1.95
CA TRP A 23 55.58 10.15 1.24
C TRP A 23 54.54 10.14 0.11
N PRO A 24 54.92 9.92 -1.15
CA PRO A 24 53.98 9.65 -2.22
C PRO A 24 53.53 8.18 -2.07
N GLY A 25 52.44 7.97 -1.34
CA GLY A 25 51.92 6.63 -1.11
C GLY A 25 50.68 6.53 -0.22
N ALA A 26 50.11 7.64 0.26
CA ALA A 26 48.78 7.61 0.84
C ALA A 26 47.77 7.54 -0.32
N THR A 27 47.29 6.33 -0.62
CA THR A 27 45.91 6.17 -1.08
C THR A 27 45.07 7.11 -0.24
N LEU A 28 44.45 8.12 -0.87
CA LEU A 28 43.46 8.95 -0.19
C LEU A 28 42.42 7.98 0.36
N ALA A 29 42.50 7.69 1.67
CA ALA A 29 41.47 6.97 2.38
C ALA A 29 40.20 7.75 2.08
N GLN A 30 39.31 7.13 1.33
CA GLN A 30 38.04 7.72 0.91
C GLN A 30 37.37 8.20 2.20
N ALA A 31 37.11 9.51 2.30
CA ALA A 31 36.49 10.06 3.50
C ALA A 31 35.26 9.20 3.83
N PRO A 32 35.08 8.76 5.09
CA PRO A 32 33.99 7.86 5.45
C PRO A 32 32.67 8.48 4.97
N SER A 33 31.90 7.70 4.22
CA SER A 33 30.62 8.15 3.68
C SER A 33 29.77 8.67 4.83
N PRO A 34 29.09 9.83 4.72
CA PRO A 34 28.25 10.35 5.80
C PRO A 34 27.13 9.38 6.20
N THR A 35 26.84 8.39 5.35
CA THR A 35 25.82 7.35 5.50
C THR A 35 26.34 6.05 6.14
N HIS A 36 27.66 5.89 6.31
CA HIS A 36 28.25 4.70 6.94
C HIS A 36 28.08 4.74 8.46
N PHE A 37 28.00 3.55 9.08
CA PHE A 37 27.94 3.34 10.52
C PHE A 37 28.68 2.05 10.93
N THR A 38 29.00 1.94 12.22
CA THR A 38 29.48 0.69 12.81
C THR A 38 28.30 -0.11 13.34
N ARG A 39 28.12 -1.33 12.85
CA ARG A 39 27.01 -2.21 13.24
C ARG A 39 27.19 -2.79 14.64
N ASP A 40 26.16 -2.68 15.46
CA ASP A 40 25.95 -3.38 16.72
C ASP A 40 24.91 -4.51 16.53
N PRO A 41 25.33 -5.79 16.56
CA PRO A 41 24.41 -6.92 16.41
C PRO A 41 23.27 -6.95 17.45
N ALA A 42 23.48 -6.37 18.65
CA ALA A 42 22.45 -6.36 19.68
C ALA A 42 21.24 -5.49 19.31
N LEU A 43 21.47 -4.41 18.55
CA LEU A 43 20.39 -3.52 18.10
C LEU A 43 19.48 -4.22 17.08
N LEU A 44 20.08 -4.96 16.13
CA LEU A 44 19.31 -5.75 15.17
C LEU A 44 18.52 -6.86 15.87
N ALA A 45 19.18 -7.61 16.77
CA ALA A 45 18.51 -8.68 17.51
C ALA A 45 17.34 -8.15 18.36
N ALA A 46 17.48 -6.97 18.98
CA ALA A 46 16.39 -6.33 19.71
C ALA A 46 15.21 -5.97 18.79
N LYS A 47 15.49 -5.41 17.60
CA LYS A 47 14.47 -5.07 16.60
C LYS A 47 13.74 -6.30 16.05
N GLU A 48 14.47 -7.38 15.78
CA GLU A 48 13.89 -8.65 15.36
C GLU A 48 12.95 -9.23 16.43
N GLN A 49 13.34 -9.16 17.71
CA GLN A 49 12.50 -9.60 18.82
C GLN A 49 11.25 -8.74 18.99
N GLU A 50 11.37 -7.42 18.83
CA GLU A 50 10.21 -6.51 18.85
C GLU A 50 9.22 -6.84 17.74
N LEU A 51 9.71 -7.08 16.52
CA LEU A 51 8.89 -7.51 15.38
C LEU A 51 8.21 -8.86 15.64
N ILE A 52 8.92 -9.85 16.19
CA ILE A 52 8.34 -11.15 16.57
C ILE A 52 7.25 -10.96 17.63
N ALA A 53 7.50 -10.15 18.67
CA ALA A 53 6.55 -9.90 19.75
C ALA A 53 5.28 -9.20 19.25
N ALA A 54 5.42 -8.16 18.43
CA ALA A 54 4.31 -7.45 17.80
C ALA A 54 3.48 -8.38 16.91
N THR A 55 4.15 -9.23 16.12
CA THR A 55 3.48 -10.21 15.25
C THR A 55 2.74 -11.26 16.08
N ARG A 56 3.35 -11.76 17.16
CA ARG A 56 2.77 -12.83 18.00
C ARG A 56 1.45 -12.42 18.65
N ALA A 57 1.29 -11.14 18.97
CA ALA A 57 0.05 -10.60 19.53
C ALA A 57 -1.16 -10.72 18.57
N GLN A 58 -0.92 -10.87 17.27
CA GLN A 58 -1.95 -10.84 16.23
C GLN A 58 -2.01 -12.16 15.44
N ASN A 59 -0.85 -12.74 15.15
CA ASN A 59 -0.69 -13.96 14.38
C ASN A 59 0.46 -14.80 14.94
N PRO A 60 0.19 -15.70 15.91
CA PRO A 60 1.21 -16.54 16.53
C PRO A 60 1.98 -17.41 15.52
N ALA A 61 1.32 -17.95 14.50
CA ALA A 61 1.95 -18.81 13.50
C ALA A 61 2.96 -18.05 12.62
N MET A 62 2.64 -16.81 12.24
CA MET A 62 3.58 -15.94 11.53
C MET A 62 4.76 -15.54 12.42
N ALA A 63 4.52 -15.30 13.71
CA ALA A 63 5.60 -14.98 14.65
C ALA A 63 6.60 -16.12 14.81
N ASP A 64 6.14 -17.37 14.82
CA ASP A 64 7.02 -18.55 14.86
C ASP A 64 7.82 -18.70 13.56
N ALA A 65 7.22 -18.36 12.41
CA ALA A 65 7.92 -18.31 11.12
C ALA A 65 9.00 -17.22 11.09
N LEU A 66 8.70 -16.02 11.58
CA LEU A 66 9.67 -14.93 11.74
C LEU A 66 10.78 -15.29 12.71
N GLN A 67 10.46 -15.91 13.85
CA GLN A 67 11.45 -16.36 14.82
C GLN A 67 12.39 -17.42 14.23
N LYS A 68 11.88 -18.30 13.35
CA LYS A 68 12.70 -19.23 12.60
C LYS A 68 13.58 -18.51 11.56
N ALA A 69 13.05 -17.51 10.86
CA ALA A 69 13.80 -16.72 9.88
C ALA A 69 14.95 -15.93 10.53
N PHE A 70 14.71 -15.31 11.69
CA PHE A 70 15.70 -14.54 12.46
C PHE A 70 16.56 -15.41 13.39
N SER A 71 16.41 -16.74 13.35
CA SER A 71 17.28 -17.63 14.13
C SER A 71 18.73 -17.64 13.64
N GLN A 72 18.98 -17.08 12.47
CA GLN A 72 20.31 -16.89 11.89
C GLN A 72 20.54 -15.41 11.58
N ASP A 73 21.81 -15.02 11.54
CA ASP A 73 22.22 -13.66 11.19
C ASP A 73 21.84 -13.34 9.75
N ILE A 74 20.71 -12.64 9.58
CA ILE A 74 20.17 -12.27 8.28
C ILE A 74 21.13 -11.38 7.49
N ILE A 75 21.89 -10.52 8.17
CA ILE A 75 22.85 -9.62 7.52
C ILE A 75 24.02 -10.43 6.98
N ALA A 76 24.55 -11.37 7.76
CA ALA A 76 25.60 -12.27 7.29
C ALA A 76 25.16 -13.11 6.08
N GLN A 77 23.89 -13.53 6.04
CA GLN A 77 23.35 -14.31 4.92
C GLN A 77 23.21 -13.52 3.61
N ILE A 78 22.81 -12.25 3.68
CA ILE A 78 22.53 -11.43 2.49
C ILE A 78 23.71 -10.56 2.04
N ALA A 79 24.68 -10.31 2.94
CA ALA A 79 25.83 -9.47 2.65
C ALA A 79 26.65 -9.92 1.42
N PRO A 80 26.87 -11.23 1.16
CA PRO A 80 27.54 -11.67 -0.06
C PRO A 80 26.82 -11.19 -1.34
N GLN A 81 25.48 -11.31 -1.40
CA GLN A 81 24.68 -10.88 -2.54
C GLN A 81 24.66 -9.36 -2.68
N LEU A 82 24.56 -8.63 -1.57
CA LEU A 82 24.64 -7.16 -1.59
C LEU A 82 26.00 -6.69 -2.14
N ARG A 83 27.09 -7.35 -1.75
CA ARG A 83 28.43 -7.03 -2.25
C ARG A 83 28.62 -7.32 -3.73
N THR A 84 27.92 -8.30 -4.33
CA THR A 84 28.03 -8.55 -5.78
C THR A 84 27.49 -7.38 -6.60
N VAL A 85 26.48 -6.69 -6.10
CA VAL A 85 25.94 -5.47 -6.70
C VAL A 85 26.59 -4.19 -6.17
N GLY A 86 27.56 -4.30 -5.26
CA GLY A 86 28.33 -3.19 -4.71
C GLY A 86 27.59 -2.36 -3.67
N LEU A 87 26.71 -3.00 -2.89
CA LEU A 87 26.05 -2.44 -1.72
C LEU A 87 26.72 -2.92 -0.44
N ASP A 88 26.83 -2.02 0.53
CA ASP A 88 27.37 -2.26 1.86
C ASP A 88 26.25 -2.38 2.90
N PRO A 89 26.12 -3.51 3.63
CA PRO A 89 25.12 -3.66 4.69
C PRO A 89 25.28 -2.68 5.88
N ASP A 90 26.43 -2.02 5.98
CA ASP A 90 26.76 -1.07 7.04
C ASP A 90 26.68 0.40 6.56
N ASP A 91 25.92 0.65 5.49
CA ASP A 91 25.64 1.98 4.95
C ASP A 91 24.13 2.23 4.77
N VAL A 92 23.65 3.35 5.32
CA VAL A 92 22.24 3.75 5.27
C VAL A 92 21.73 3.95 3.84
N ALA A 93 22.54 4.55 2.97
CA ALA A 93 22.15 4.77 1.59
C ALA A 93 22.02 3.46 0.83
N ASP A 94 22.87 2.50 1.14
CA ASP A 94 22.88 1.20 0.50
C ASP A 94 21.68 0.37 0.94
N MET A 95 21.34 0.35 2.24
CA MET A 95 20.13 -0.36 2.71
C MET A 95 18.84 0.33 2.26
N THR A 96 18.82 1.66 2.18
CA THR A 96 17.72 2.40 1.57
C THR A 96 17.57 2.04 0.08
N THR A 97 18.69 1.83 -0.63
CA THR A 97 18.68 1.39 -2.02
C THR A 97 18.04 0.02 -2.18
N VAL A 98 18.33 -0.93 -1.27
CA VAL A 98 17.68 -2.24 -1.29
C VAL A 98 16.17 -2.10 -1.19
N TYR A 99 15.66 -1.33 -0.23
CA TYR A 99 14.21 -1.11 -0.09
C TYR A 99 13.60 -0.49 -1.35
N TRP A 100 14.20 0.60 -1.87
CA TRP A 100 13.66 1.30 -3.05
C TRP A 100 13.63 0.45 -4.30
N VAL A 101 14.68 -0.35 -4.55
CA VAL A 101 14.74 -1.25 -5.71
C VAL A 101 13.70 -2.35 -5.56
N ASN A 102 13.64 -3.03 -4.41
CA ASN A 102 12.68 -4.10 -4.18
C ASN A 102 11.23 -3.59 -4.26
N ALA A 103 10.95 -2.43 -3.67
CA ALA A 103 9.64 -1.79 -3.74
C ALA A 103 9.27 -1.37 -5.16
N TRP A 104 10.23 -0.88 -5.95
CA TRP A 104 10.00 -0.53 -7.35
C TRP A 104 9.71 -1.78 -8.19
N GLU A 105 10.50 -2.84 -8.01
CA GLU A 105 10.28 -4.11 -8.69
C GLU A 105 8.90 -4.68 -8.36
N ALA A 106 8.58 -4.77 -7.08
CA ALA A 106 7.28 -5.23 -6.60
C ALA A 106 6.11 -4.36 -7.12
N ALA A 107 6.24 -3.03 -7.07
CA ALA A 107 5.23 -2.10 -7.58
C ALA A 107 5.03 -2.23 -9.10
N ASN A 108 6.04 -2.70 -9.84
CA ASN A 108 5.95 -2.97 -11.28
C ASN A 108 5.71 -4.46 -11.59
N GLY A 109 5.39 -5.28 -10.58
CA GLY A 109 5.06 -6.70 -10.73
C GLY A 109 6.25 -7.60 -11.11
N LEU A 110 7.47 -7.10 -10.95
CA LEU A 110 8.70 -7.85 -11.20
C LEU A 110 9.02 -8.73 -9.99
N VAL A 111 9.27 -10.02 -10.23
CA VAL A 111 9.55 -11.00 -9.16
C VAL A 111 10.68 -11.93 -9.61
N GLY A 112 11.63 -12.21 -8.70
CA GLY A 112 12.66 -13.23 -8.90
C GLY A 112 13.65 -12.90 -10.02
N ARG A 113 13.84 -11.60 -10.33
CA ARG A 113 14.89 -11.19 -11.26
C ARG A 113 16.24 -11.16 -10.54
N GLU A 114 17.29 -11.58 -11.24
CA GLU A 114 18.64 -11.34 -10.75
C GLU A 114 18.91 -9.83 -10.70
N PRO A 115 19.45 -9.31 -9.58
CA PRO A 115 19.78 -7.89 -9.45
C PRO A 115 20.78 -7.42 -10.51
N ASP A 116 20.36 -6.51 -11.38
CA ASP A 116 21.26 -5.87 -12.34
C ASP A 116 22.12 -4.83 -11.61
N ARG A 117 23.42 -5.12 -11.52
CA ARG A 117 24.41 -4.26 -10.84
C ARG A 117 24.40 -2.83 -11.38
N ALA A 118 24.23 -2.61 -12.69
CA ALA A 118 24.24 -1.27 -13.26
C ALA A 118 23.02 -0.45 -12.81
N LEU A 119 21.85 -1.09 -12.76
CA LEU A 119 20.60 -0.49 -12.27
C LEU A 119 20.69 -0.17 -10.78
N VAL A 120 21.11 -1.13 -9.96
CA VAL A 120 21.28 -0.96 -8.50
C VAL A 120 22.26 0.18 -8.20
N GLN A 121 23.40 0.24 -8.90
CA GLN A 121 24.37 1.32 -8.72
C GLN A 121 23.84 2.69 -9.18
N GLY A 122 22.96 2.73 -10.18
CA GLY A 122 22.24 3.94 -10.55
C GLY A 122 21.38 4.48 -9.41
N ALA A 123 20.51 3.63 -8.85
CA ALA A 123 19.69 3.97 -7.69
C ALA A 123 20.52 4.40 -6.49
N ARG A 124 21.58 3.64 -6.18
CA ARG A 124 22.52 3.92 -5.08
C ARG A 124 23.10 5.32 -5.15
N ARG A 125 23.66 5.71 -6.30
CA ARG A 125 24.24 7.06 -6.49
C ARG A 125 23.22 8.16 -6.26
N GLN A 126 22.00 7.98 -6.77
CA GLN A 126 20.92 8.94 -6.61
C GLN A 126 20.51 9.08 -5.14
N ILE A 127 20.28 7.96 -4.46
CA ILE A 127 19.87 7.92 -3.05
C ILE A 127 20.97 8.49 -2.14
N ALA A 128 22.22 8.04 -2.32
CA ALA A 128 23.37 8.57 -1.58
C ALA A 128 23.53 10.09 -1.79
N GLY A 129 23.33 10.58 -3.02
CA GLY A 129 23.38 12.00 -3.34
C GLY A 129 22.27 12.83 -2.69
N VAL A 130 21.10 12.24 -2.43
CA VAL A 130 20.01 12.88 -1.67
C VAL A 130 20.31 12.87 -0.18
N LEU A 131 20.71 11.71 0.38
CA LEU A 131 21.00 11.54 1.80
C LEU A 131 22.21 12.38 2.25
N ALA A 132 23.24 12.50 1.42
CA ALA A 132 24.41 13.33 1.71
C ALA A 132 24.08 14.83 1.84
N LYS A 133 22.96 15.29 1.27
CA LYS A 133 22.49 16.68 1.40
C LYS A 133 21.68 16.91 2.68
N ASN A 134 21.40 15.87 3.46
CA ASN A 134 20.65 15.98 4.70
C ASN A 134 21.60 16.26 5.89
N PRO A 135 21.67 17.50 6.42
CA PRO A 135 22.57 17.83 7.52
C PRO A 135 22.17 17.16 8.84
N ALA A 136 20.95 16.64 8.98
CA ALA A 136 20.53 15.89 10.16
C ALA A 136 21.16 14.49 10.18
N LEU A 137 21.29 13.84 9.01
CA LEU A 137 21.90 12.51 8.90
C LEU A 137 23.38 12.51 9.30
N ALA A 138 24.09 13.57 8.95
CA ALA A 138 25.50 13.76 9.33
C ALA A 138 25.69 13.90 10.86
N LYS A 139 24.65 14.27 11.61
CA LYS A 139 24.67 14.42 13.07
C LYS A 139 24.20 13.17 13.81
N MET A 140 23.71 12.16 13.10
CA MET A 140 23.22 10.92 13.71
C MET A 140 24.36 10.06 14.24
N THR A 141 24.11 9.37 15.34
CA THR A 141 25.01 8.34 15.88
C THR A 141 24.97 7.08 15.03
N ASP A 142 25.97 6.21 15.18
CA ASP A 142 26.00 4.92 14.48
C ASP A 142 24.76 4.07 14.79
N ALA A 143 24.30 4.07 16.05
CA ALA A 143 23.07 3.38 16.45
C ALA A 143 21.83 3.92 15.70
N GLN A 144 21.71 5.24 15.54
CA GLN A 144 20.58 5.85 14.81
C GLN A 144 20.64 5.54 13.31
N LYS A 145 21.83 5.55 12.72
CA LYS A 145 22.02 5.17 11.31
C LYS A 145 21.73 3.70 11.10
N GLN A 146 22.22 2.84 11.98
CA GLN A 146 21.91 1.42 11.95
C GLN A 146 20.40 1.16 12.06
N ASP A 147 19.71 1.86 12.96
CA ASP A 147 18.27 1.69 13.13
C ASP A 147 17.50 1.97 11.82
N ILE A 148 17.91 3.00 11.08
CA ILE A 148 17.38 3.30 9.74
C ILE A 148 17.74 2.17 8.77
N ALA A 149 19.01 1.79 8.70
CA ALA A 149 19.49 0.78 7.76
C ALA A 149 18.82 -0.58 7.97
N ASP A 150 18.69 -1.01 9.22
CA ASP A 150 18.06 -2.27 9.64
C ASP A 150 16.57 -2.27 9.33
N THR A 151 15.90 -1.12 9.52
CA THR A 151 14.50 -0.96 9.12
C THR A 151 14.34 -1.10 7.60
N MET A 152 15.22 -0.46 6.81
CA MET A 152 15.14 -0.51 5.34
C MET A 152 15.43 -1.91 4.80
N ILE A 153 16.44 -2.61 5.32
CA ILE A 153 16.76 -3.96 4.84
C ILE A 153 15.68 -4.96 5.22
N ILE A 154 15.13 -4.92 6.44
CA ILE A 154 14.01 -5.78 6.84
C ILE A 154 12.81 -5.52 5.93
N GLN A 155 12.48 -4.25 5.64
CA GLN A 155 11.39 -3.91 4.72
C GLN A 155 11.65 -4.41 3.30
N GLY A 156 12.86 -4.24 2.77
CA GLY A 156 13.24 -4.73 1.45
C GLY A 156 13.10 -6.24 1.33
N LEU A 157 13.54 -6.98 2.36
CA LEU A 157 13.41 -8.44 2.42
C LEU A 157 11.94 -8.88 2.53
N LEU A 158 11.12 -8.16 3.31
CA LEU A 158 9.69 -8.46 3.43
C LEU A 158 8.93 -8.19 2.13
N VAL A 159 9.26 -7.12 1.41
CA VAL A 159 8.69 -6.81 0.09
C VAL A 159 9.00 -7.95 -0.89
N ASP A 160 10.27 -8.38 -0.95
CA ASP A 160 10.69 -9.49 -1.80
C ASP A 160 9.99 -10.81 -1.40
N ALA A 161 9.97 -11.14 -0.11
CA ALA A 161 9.29 -12.34 0.39
C ALA A 161 7.78 -12.34 0.09
N ARG A 162 7.09 -11.19 0.22
CA ARG A 162 5.67 -11.04 -0.13
C ARG A 162 5.43 -11.31 -1.61
N MET A 163 6.26 -10.73 -2.48
CA MET A 163 6.17 -10.95 -3.92
C MET A 163 6.50 -12.39 -4.30
N GLN A 164 7.47 -13.03 -3.64
CA GLN A 164 7.78 -14.44 -3.82
C GLN A 164 6.64 -15.36 -3.39
N ALA A 165 5.96 -15.05 -2.29
CA ALA A 165 4.80 -15.82 -1.80
C ALA A 165 3.65 -15.85 -2.81
N VAL A 166 3.44 -14.74 -3.54
CA VAL A 166 2.44 -14.65 -4.60
C VAL A 166 2.97 -15.00 -5.98
N ALA A 167 4.27 -15.27 -6.16
CA ALA A 167 4.89 -15.46 -7.47
C ALA A 167 4.21 -16.56 -8.30
N LYS A 168 3.80 -17.65 -7.63
CA LYS A 168 3.11 -18.80 -8.23
C LYS A 168 1.59 -18.70 -8.20
N GLN A 169 1.04 -17.64 -7.60
CA GLN A 169 -0.40 -17.41 -7.50
C GLN A 169 -0.96 -16.80 -8.80
N PRO A 170 -2.29 -16.75 -9.00
CA PRO A 170 -2.92 -16.10 -10.15
C PRO A 170 -2.45 -14.64 -10.36
N ALA A 171 -2.55 -14.14 -11.59
CA ALA A 171 -2.02 -12.81 -11.91
C ALA A 171 -2.80 -11.70 -11.20
N ALA A 172 -4.11 -11.89 -10.97
CA ALA A 172 -4.92 -11.05 -10.11
C ALA A 172 -4.32 -10.89 -8.70
N GLN A 173 -3.94 -11.98 -8.03
CA GLN A 173 -3.36 -11.95 -6.69
C GLN A 173 -1.96 -11.34 -6.67
N ARG A 174 -1.14 -11.60 -7.71
CA ARG A 174 0.14 -10.90 -7.89
C ARG A 174 -0.04 -9.40 -8.09
N LYS A 175 -1.02 -9.00 -8.89
CA LYS A 175 -1.33 -7.60 -9.15
C LYS A 175 -1.86 -6.92 -7.89
N GLN A 176 -2.73 -7.58 -7.14
CA GLN A 176 -3.22 -7.07 -5.86
C GLN A 176 -2.07 -6.83 -4.88
N MET A 177 -1.13 -7.78 -4.77
CA MET A 177 0.08 -7.59 -3.95
C MET A 177 0.95 -6.44 -4.47
N SER A 178 1.13 -6.34 -5.79
CA SER A 178 1.84 -5.23 -6.43
C SER A 178 1.17 -3.87 -6.17
N ASP A 179 -0.16 -3.79 -6.25
CA ASP A 179 -0.97 -2.60 -5.99
C ASP A 179 -0.84 -2.17 -4.53
N ALA A 180 -0.90 -3.13 -3.60
CA ALA A 180 -0.69 -2.88 -2.17
C ALA A 180 0.71 -2.32 -1.90
N ILE A 181 1.76 -2.96 -2.41
CA ILE A 181 3.15 -2.51 -2.23
C ILE A 181 3.39 -1.15 -2.90
N ALA A 182 2.81 -0.90 -4.08
CA ALA A 182 2.87 0.40 -4.75
C ALA A 182 2.21 1.51 -3.92
N GLY A 183 1.04 1.23 -3.35
CA GLY A 183 0.35 2.15 -2.43
C GLY A 183 1.18 2.44 -1.17
N GLU A 184 1.71 1.41 -0.52
CA GLU A 184 2.58 1.52 0.65
C GLU A 184 3.84 2.36 0.35
N ALA A 185 4.54 2.04 -0.74
CA ALA A 185 5.75 2.74 -1.16
C ALA A 185 5.47 4.20 -1.53
N GLN A 186 4.35 4.49 -2.22
CA GLN A 186 3.94 5.87 -2.52
C GLN A 186 3.70 6.67 -1.24
N GLN A 187 3.10 6.05 -0.21
CA GLN A 187 2.88 6.72 1.07
C GLN A 187 4.17 6.99 1.84
N MET A 188 5.11 6.05 1.81
CA MET A 188 6.39 6.16 2.54
C MET A 188 7.39 7.07 1.81
N LEU A 189 7.58 6.86 0.51
CA LEU A 189 8.58 7.54 -0.32
C LEU A 189 8.08 8.85 -0.94
N LYS A 190 6.78 9.13 -0.81
CA LYS A 190 6.08 10.24 -1.49
C LYS A 190 6.30 10.27 -3.00
N THR A 191 6.59 9.10 -3.58
CA THR A 191 6.95 8.91 -4.99
C THR A 191 6.15 7.74 -5.54
N ASP A 192 5.44 7.94 -6.65
CA ASP A 192 4.79 6.83 -7.37
C ASP A 192 5.86 6.01 -8.11
N LEU A 193 6.18 4.83 -7.57
CA LEU A 193 7.18 3.94 -8.14
C LEU A 193 6.75 3.35 -9.50
N ARG A 194 5.47 3.46 -9.88
CA ARG A 194 5.00 3.04 -11.21
C ARG A 194 5.21 4.12 -12.26
N ALA A 195 5.34 5.38 -11.86
CA ALA A 195 5.61 6.50 -12.76
C ALA A 195 7.10 6.65 -13.13
N VAL A 196 7.98 5.85 -12.53
CA VAL A 196 9.44 5.89 -12.78
C VAL A 196 9.94 4.56 -13.34
N THR A 197 11.02 4.63 -14.09
CA THR A 197 11.81 3.49 -14.54
C THR A 197 13.18 3.54 -13.89
N LEU A 198 13.61 2.40 -13.36
CA LEU A 198 14.98 2.23 -12.90
C LEU A 198 15.92 2.05 -14.10
N THR A 199 16.95 2.90 -14.19
CA THR A 199 17.96 2.92 -15.25
C THR A 199 19.36 2.92 -14.63
N PRO A 200 20.44 2.71 -15.41
CA PRO A 200 21.80 2.88 -14.91
C PRO A 200 22.09 4.31 -14.38
N GLN A 201 21.26 5.29 -14.73
CA GLN A 201 21.34 6.66 -14.22
C GLN A 201 20.54 6.87 -12.92
N GLY A 202 19.80 5.86 -12.46
CA GLY A 202 18.87 5.92 -11.33
C GLY A 202 17.40 5.89 -11.78
N PHE A 203 16.52 6.30 -10.88
CA PHE A 203 15.08 6.43 -11.15
C PHE A 203 14.83 7.64 -12.04
N THR A 204 14.31 7.39 -13.24
CA THR A 204 13.93 8.40 -14.21
C THR A 204 12.43 8.36 -14.45
N PRO A 205 11.74 9.49 -14.65
CA PRO A 205 10.34 9.48 -15.03
C PRO A 205 10.14 8.67 -16.31
N LYS A 206 9.08 7.85 -16.36
CA LYS A 206 8.66 7.25 -17.63
C LYS A 206 8.21 8.39 -18.54
N THR A 207 9.03 8.76 -19.53
CA THR A 207 8.57 9.67 -20.58
C THR A 207 7.39 9.00 -21.26
N PRO A 208 6.22 9.65 -21.39
CA PRO A 208 5.19 9.14 -22.27
C PRO A 208 5.84 9.04 -23.65
N ALA A 209 5.91 7.85 -24.24
CA ALA A 209 6.11 7.76 -25.67
C ALA A 209 5.07 8.69 -26.30
N SER A 210 5.49 9.55 -27.23
CA SER A 210 4.64 10.51 -27.95
C SER A 210 3.50 9.79 -28.69
N ALA A 211 2.50 9.32 -27.96
CA ALA A 211 1.12 9.24 -28.40
C ALA A 211 0.61 10.67 -28.26
N GLY A 212 0.47 11.35 -29.40
CA GLY A 212 0.23 12.78 -29.46
C GLY A 212 -0.85 13.23 -28.51
N ASN A 213 -0.61 14.37 -27.85
CA ASN A 213 -1.56 15.26 -27.20
C ASN A 213 -3.03 14.80 -27.27
N ARG A 214 -3.35 13.76 -26.49
CA ARG A 214 -4.67 13.58 -25.93
C ARG A 214 -4.44 13.79 -24.45
N PRO A 215 -5.04 14.84 -23.86
CA PRO A 215 -5.05 14.96 -22.41
C PRO A 215 -5.44 13.60 -21.86
N SER A 216 -4.70 13.10 -20.86
CA SER A 216 -5.21 12.06 -19.98
C SER A 216 -6.63 12.46 -19.68
N ALA A 217 -7.59 11.65 -20.13
CA ALA A 217 -8.96 11.82 -19.73
C ALA A 217 -8.98 11.54 -18.23
N ARG A 218 -8.64 12.56 -17.43
CA ARG A 218 -9.44 12.95 -16.29
C ARG A 218 -10.84 12.83 -16.85
N THR A 219 -11.56 11.77 -16.46
CA THR A 219 -12.94 11.55 -16.85
C THR A 219 -13.58 12.92 -16.74
N ALA A 220 -13.89 13.52 -17.89
CA ALA A 220 -14.46 14.84 -17.88
C ALA A 220 -15.69 14.70 -16.98
N PRO A 221 -15.89 15.61 -16.01
CA PRO A 221 -17.04 15.52 -15.13
C PRO A 221 -18.28 15.34 -16.01
N VAL A 222 -18.91 14.18 -15.85
CA VAL A 222 -20.07 13.80 -16.63
C VAL A 222 -21.13 14.87 -16.34
N PRO A 223 -21.69 15.54 -17.37
CA PRO A 223 -22.75 16.52 -17.17
C PRO A 223 -23.89 15.90 -16.35
N ALA A 224 -24.56 16.71 -15.53
CA ALA A 224 -25.72 16.29 -14.76
C ALA A 224 -26.74 15.56 -15.65
N GLY A 225 -27.15 14.35 -15.26
CA GLY A 225 -28.26 13.64 -15.92
C GLY A 225 -27.90 12.72 -17.10
N VAL A 226 -26.63 12.30 -17.25
CA VAL A 226 -26.29 11.29 -18.26
C VAL A 226 -26.99 9.97 -17.91
N ALA A 227 -27.83 9.52 -18.84
CA ALA A 227 -28.48 8.22 -18.78
C ALA A 227 -27.43 7.10 -18.78
N PRO A 228 -27.74 5.93 -18.19
CA PRO A 228 -26.89 4.76 -18.29
C PRO A 228 -26.47 4.47 -19.74
N LEU A 229 -25.20 4.13 -19.94
CA LEU A 229 -24.67 3.79 -21.26
C LEU A 229 -25.04 2.37 -21.68
N HIS A 230 -25.06 1.45 -20.72
CA HIS A 230 -25.27 0.01 -20.87
C HIS A 230 -26.33 -0.53 -19.89
N PRO A 231 -27.57 0.02 -19.87
CA PRO A 231 -28.63 -0.44 -18.95
C PRO A 231 -29.01 -1.91 -19.12
N GLU A 232 -28.72 -2.50 -20.28
CA GLU A 232 -28.93 -3.90 -20.60
C GLU A 232 -28.08 -4.86 -19.76
N ASN A 233 -26.95 -4.44 -19.18
CA ASN A 233 -26.06 -5.30 -18.39
C ASN A 233 -26.83 -5.99 -17.25
N TRP A 234 -27.74 -5.28 -16.60
CA TRP A 234 -28.59 -5.83 -15.52
C TRP A 234 -29.52 -6.96 -15.96
N LYS A 235 -29.88 -7.05 -17.25
CA LYS A 235 -30.72 -8.13 -17.77
C LYS A 235 -30.01 -9.47 -17.77
N ASN A 236 -28.68 -9.49 -17.66
CA ASN A 236 -27.89 -10.72 -17.66
C ASN A 236 -27.39 -11.10 -16.26
N VAL A 237 -27.66 -10.29 -15.23
CA VAL A 237 -27.18 -10.58 -13.87
C VAL A 237 -27.98 -11.72 -13.23
N GLU A 238 -27.26 -12.72 -12.72
CA GLU A 238 -27.77 -13.79 -11.85
C GLU A 238 -27.80 -13.33 -10.39
N GLY A 239 -26.72 -12.72 -9.92
CA GLY A 239 -26.61 -12.22 -8.56
C GLY A 239 -25.36 -11.38 -8.33
N VAL A 240 -25.33 -10.71 -7.18
CA VAL A 240 -24.19 -9.92 -6.73
C VAL A 240 -23.72 -10.47 -5.39
N TYR A 241 -22.41 -10.62 -5.26
CA TYR A 241 -21.76 -11.30 -4.15
C TYR A 241 -20.49 -10.56 -3.78
N PHE A 242 -19.88 -10.95 -2.67
CA PHE A 242 -18.59 -10.48 -2.24
C PHE A 242 -17.66 -11.66 -2.02
N ARG A 243 -16.41 -11.51 -2.45
CA ARG A 243 -15.33 -12.46 -2.19
C ARG A 243 -14.31 -11.81 -1.27
N SER A 244 -13.88 -12.51 -0.23
CA SER A 244 -12.82 -12.03 0.64
C SER A 244 -11.48 -11.97 -0.09
N ALA A 245 -10.76 -10.89 0.12
CA ALA A 245 -9.36 -10.75 -0.21
C ALA A 245 -8.60 -10.24 1.03
N PHE A 246 -7.28 -10.37 1.04
CA PHE A 246 -6.46 -9.84 2.13
C PHE A 246 -5.65 -8.65 1.64
N THR A 247 -5.66 -7.58 2.42
CA THR A 247 -4.88 -6.36 2.19
C THR A 247 -4.14 -5.97 3.47
N PHE A 248 -3.37 -4.89 3.44
CA PHE A 248 -2.69 -4.34 4.61
C PHE A 248 -3.28 -2.97 4.98
N GLY A 249 -3.58 -2.78 6.26
CA GLY A 249 -4.20 -1.59 6.82
C GLY A 249 -3.23 -0.72 7.63
N VAL A 250 -3.79 0.16 8.47
CA VAL A 250 -3.05 1.11 9.31
C VAL A 250 -1.96 0.40 10.12
N GLY A 251 -0.74 0.92 10.07
CA GLY A 251 0.40 0.34 10.79
C GLY A 251 0.97 -0.95 10.18
N GLY A 252 0.47 -1.42 9.03
CA GLY A 252 0.96 -2.64 8.36
C GLY A 252 0.23 -3.92 8.80
N MET A 253 -0.95 -3.78 9.41
CA MET A 253 -1.80 -4.89 9.82
C MET A 253 -2.38 -5.64 8.61
N MET A 254 -2.33 -6.97 8.54
CA MET A 254 -3.15 -7.70 7.57
C MET A 254 -4.64 -7.55 7.93
N VAL A 255 -5.43 -7.04 7.01
CA VAL A 255 -6.88 -6.88 7.15
C VAL A 255 -7.60 -7.60 6.02
N GLN A 256 -8.73 -8.18 6.34
CA GLN A 256 -9.63 -8.75 5.33
C GLN A 256 -10.37 -7.60 4.64
N GLU A 257 -10.30 -7.54 3.32
CA GLU A 257 -11.12 -6.67 2.47
C GLU A 257 -12.02 -7.56 1.58
N PHE A 258 -12.95 -6.95 0.87
CA PHE A 258 -13.96 -7.69 0.10
C PHE A 258 -14.09 -7.09 -1.28
N GLU A 259 -14.07 -7.95 -2.29
CA GLU A 259 -14.25 -7.61 -3.70
C GLU A 259 -15.70 -7.88 -4.11
N PRO A 260 -16.41 -6.91 -4.70
CA PRO A 260 -17.74 -7.15 -5.25
C PRO A 260 -17.68 -7.92 -6.57
N LEU A 261 -18.48 -8.99 -6.66
CA LEU A 261 -18.59 -9.86 -7.81
C LEU A 261 -20.02 -9.80 -8.38
N VAL A 262 -20.11 -9.51 -9.68
CA VAL A 262 -21.35 -9.62 -10.46
C VAL A 262 -21.32 -10.94 -11.21
N LEU A 263 -22.19 -11.87 -10.84
CA LEU A 263 -22.34 -13.15 -11.52
C LEU A 263 -23.41 -13.00 -12.61
N PHE A 264 -23.08 -13.40 -13.83
CA PHE A 264 -23.97 -13.36 -14.99
C PHE A 264 -24.59 -14.73 -15.29
N ARG A 265 -25.78 -14.73 -15.88
CA ARG A 265 -26.58 -15.92 -16.22
C ARG A 265 -25.91 -16.83 -17.25
N ASP A 266 -24.94 -16.32 -18.00
CA ASP A 266 -24.16 -17.10 -18.97
C ASP A 266 -23.01 -17.89 -18.33
N GLY A 267 -22.84 -17.80 -17.00
CA GLY A 267 -21.78 -18.49 -16.27
C GLY A 267 -20.47 -17.71 -16.21
N THR A 268 -20.44 -16.45 -16.64
CA THR A 268 -19.30 -15.54 -16.43
C THR A 268 -19.53 -14.66 -15.19
N TYR A 269 -18.45 -14.14 -14.61
CA TYR A 269 -18.53 -13.15 -13.55
C TYR A 269 -17.59 -11.98 -13.85
N TYR A 270 -17.86 -10.83 -13.22
CA TYR A 270 -17.02 -9.63 -13.24
C TYR A 270 -16.80 -9.11 -11.81
N ALA A 271 -15.54 -8.95 -11.42
CA ALA A 271 -15.12 -8.23 -10.22
C ALA A 271 -15.18 -6.73 -10.50
N ILE A 272 -16.29 -6.12 -10.07
CA ILE A 272 -16.62 -4.73 -10.42
C ILE A 272 -15.78 -3.75 -9.61
N ASP A 273 -15.29 -2.70 -10.29
CA ASP A 273 -14.53 -1.63 -9.66
C ASP A 273 -15.47 -0.49 -9.19
N GLU A 274 -15.10 0.76 -9.46
CA GLU A 274 -15.77 1.95 -8.93
C GLU A 274 -17.10 2.29 -9.64
N ALA A 275 -17.18 2.06 -10.95
CA ALA A 275 -18.29 2.49 -11.79
C ALA A 275 -19.57 1.66 -11.55
N ALA A 276 -20.74 2.27 -11.78
CA ALA A 276 -21.99 1.51 -11.83
C ALA A 276 -21.98 0.52 -13.01
N LEU A 277 -22.54 -0.67 -12.84
CA LEU A 277 -22.49 -1.73 -13.85
C LEU A 277 -23.07 -1.29 -15.20
N GLU A 278 -24.13 -0.49 -15.18
CA GLU A 278 -24.77 0.04 -16.38
C GLU A 278 -24.02 1.20 -17.04
N ASP A 279 -22.87 1.60 -16.51
CA ASP A 279 -21.94 2.55 -17.13
C ASP A 279 -20.66 1.86 -17.65
N VAL A 280 -20.58 0.53 -17.54
CA VAL A 280 -19.43 -0.29 -17.96
C VAL A 280 -19.70 -0.95 -19.31
N ASP A 281 -18.82 -0.72 -20.29
CA ASP A 281 -18.73 -1.56 -21.49
C ASP A 281 -17.99 -2.85 -21.11
N LEU A 282 -18.75 -3.91 -20.81
CA LEU A 282 -18.19 -5.18 -20.31
C LEU A 282 -17.18 -5.81 -21.29
N ALA A 283 -17.36 -5.63 -22.60
CA ALA A 283 -16.46 -6.21 -23.59
C ALA A 283 -15.13 -5.45 -23.63
N ALA A 284 -15.18 -4.11 -23.61
CA ALA A 284 -13.98 -3.28 -23.54
C ALA A 284 -13.25 -3.47 -22.19
N GLU A 285 -14.00 -3.56 -21.10
CA GLU A 285 -13.46 -3.78 -19.75
C GLU A 285 -12.79 -5.14 -19.64
N HIS A 286 -13.40 -6.21 -20.17
CA HIS A 286 -12.79 -7.54 -20.22
C HIS A 286 -11.49 -7.56 -21.02
N ALA A 287 -11.46 -6.88 -22.17
CA ALA A 287 -10.23 -6.76 -22.96
C ALA A 287 -9.13 -5.98 -22.23
N ALA A 288 -9.49 -4.96 -21.45
CA ALA A 288 -8.53 -4.13 -20.71
C ALA A 288 -8.03 -4.78 -19.41
N LYS A 289 -8.90 -5.55 -18.73
CA LYS A 289 -8.66 -6.10 -17.39
C LYS A 289 -9.12 -7.57 -17.30
N PRO A 290 -8.49 -8.50 -18.04
CA PRO A 290 -8.93 -9.90 -18.06
C PRO A 290 -8.93 -10.58 -16.68
N GLY A 291 -8.05 -10.17 -15.75
CA GLY A 291 -8.03 -10.71 -14.38
C GLY A 291 -9.19 -10.28 -13.47
N HIS A 292 -10.09 -9.41 -13.95
CA HIS A 292 -11.33 -9.07 -13.24
C HIS A 292 -12.51 -9.92 -13.73
N PHE A 293 -12.29 -10.79 -14.71
CA PHE A 293 -13.33 -11.63 -15.30
C PHE A 293 -13.00 -13.09 -15.04
N GLY A 294 -14.04 -13.91 -15.09
CA GLY A 294 -13.88 -15.34 -14.96
C GLY A 294 -15.18 -16.07 -15.18
N LYS A 295 -15.17 -17.34 -14.85
CA LYS A 295 -16.31 -18.24 -14.93
C LYS A 295 -16.75 -18.69 -13.57
N TRP A 296 -18.05 -18.92 -13.43
CA TRP A 296 -18.61 -19.47 -12.22
C TRP A 296 -19.54 -20.64 -12.51
N GLN A 297 -19.61 -21.55 -11.55
CA GLN A 297 -20.58 -22.64 -11.55
C GLN A 297 -21.14 -22.81 -10.15
N LYS A 298 -22.42 -23.18 -10.06
CA LYS A 298 -23.07 -23.53 -8.81
C LYS A 298 -23.44 -25.01 -8.79
N THR A 299 -22.99 -25.70 -7.75
CA THR A 299 -23.30 -27.12 -7.50
C THR A 299 -23.90 -27.24 -6.10
N GLY A 300 -25.22 -27.45 -6.02
CA GLY A 300 -25.95 -27.42 -4.76
C GLY A 300 -25.85 -26.04 -4.10
N ALA A 301 -25.27 -25.99 -2.89
CA ALA A 301 -25.07 -24.77 -2.11
C ALA A 301 -23.69 -24.13 -2.29
N ARG A 302 -22.83 -24.69 -3.15
CA ARG A 302 -21.44 -24.24 -3.36
C ARG A 302 -21.25 -23.60 -4.72
N TYR A 303 -20.32 -22.66 -4.77
CA TYR A 303 -19.91 -21.93 -5.97
C TYR A 303 -18.45 -22.24 -6.26
N THR A 304 -18.12 -22.42 -7.52
CA THR A 304 -16.73 -22.50 -8.00
C THR A 304 -16.50 -21.27 -8.87
N LEU A 305 -15.46 -20.49 -8.56
CA LEU A 305 -15.08 -19.26 -9.26
C LEU A 305 -13.70 -19.46 -9.87
N VAL A 306 -13.58 -19.38 -11.20
CA VAL A 306 -12.31 -19.55 -11.91
C VAL A 306 -12.02 -18.28 -12.68
N ASP A 307 -10.94 -17.61 -12.34
CA ASP A 307 -10.50 -16.37 -12.99
C ASP A 307 -10.05 -16.68 -14.43
N ASP A 308 -10.32 -15.80 -15.39
CA ASP A 308 -9.97 -16.05 -16.81
C ASP A 308 -8.45 -16.06 -17.06
N ASP A 309 -7.67 -15.48 -16.14
CA ASP A 309 -6.20 -15.51 -16.15
C ASP A 309 -5.60 -16.75 -15.45
N ASP A 310 -6.42 -17.55 -14.76
CA ASP A 310 -6.01 -18.79 -14.12
C ASP A 310 -5.85 -19.91 -15.16
N LYS A 311 -4.59 -20.22 -15.47
CA LYS A 311 -4.22 -21.27 -16.44
C LYS A 311 -4.38 -22.69 -15.89
N ASP A 312 -4.42 -22.85 -14.57
CA ASP A 312 -4.54 -24.16 -13.94
C ASP A 312 -6.01 -24.56 -13.76
N GLY A 313 -6.93 -23.58 -13.80
CA GLY A 313 -8.38 -23.78 -13.78
C GLY A 313 -8.89 -24.47 -12.53
N ARG A 314 -8.12 -24.43 -11.43
CA ARG A 314 -8.46 -25.11 -10.17
C ARG A 314 -8.88 -24.09 -9.14
N SER A 315 -10.14 -24.15 -8.77
CA SER A 315 -10.71 -23.37 -7.67
C SER A 315 -11.53 -24.28 -6.77
N ASP A 316 -11.29 -24.18 -5.46
CA ASP A 316 -12.04 -24.95 -4.48
C ASP A 316 -13.46 -24.39 -4.35
N PRO A 317 -14.50 -25.25 -4.30
CA PRO A 317 -15.87 -24.78 -4.14
C PRO A 317 -16.11 -24.07 -2.80
N VAL A 318 -16.50 -22.80 -2.85
CA VAL A 318 -16.84 -21.96 -1.68
C VAL A 318 -18.34 -22.05 -1.35
N ALA A 319 -18.68 -21.96 -0.06
CA ALA A 319 -20.08 -21.95 0.38
C ALA A 319 -20.56 -20.52 0.62
N LEU A 320 -21.85 -20.27 0.45
CA LEU A 320 -22.39 -18.94 0.74
C LEU A 320 -22.39 -18.69 2.27
N GLN A 321 -21.99 -17.50 2.68
CA GLN A 321 -21.85 -17.04 4.07
C GLN A 321 -20.77 -17.79 4.88
N ASP A 322 -19.74 -18.34 4.23
CA ASP A 322 -18.62 -19.01 4.90
C ASP A 322 -17.49 -18.06 5.35
N GLY A 323 -17.69 -16.75 5.17
CA GLY A 323 -16.71 -15.71 5.48
C GLY A 323 -15.76 -15.40 4.31
N GLN A 324 -15.66 -16.27 3.31
CA GLN A 324 -14.91 -16.03 2.08
C GLN A 324 -15.80 -15.62 0.92
N PHE A 325 -17.06 -16.05 0.93
CA PHE A 325 -18.04 -15.70 -0.10
C PHE A 325 -19.41 -15.43 0.50
N PHE A 326 -19.98 -14.24 0.26
CA PHE A 326 -21.28 -13.86 0.82
C PHE A 326 -22.12 -13.03 -0.14
N LYS A 327 -23.44 -13.00 0.11
CA LYS A 327 -24.39 -12.33 -0.77
C LYS A 327 -24.35 -10.81 -0.60
N ALA A 328 -24.53 -10.06 -1.69
CA ALA A 328 -24.74 -8.62 -1.67
C ALA A 328 -26.22 -8.27 -1.83
N PHE A 329 -26.68 -7.22 -1.17
CA PHE A 329 -28.06 -6.74 -1.23
C PHE A 329 -28.16 -5.37 -1.93
N PRO A 330 -29.19 -5.15 -2.77
CA PRO A 330 -29.40 -3.87 -3.45
C PRO A 330 -30.03 -2.83 -2.52
N ALA A 331 -30.10 -1.59 -2.97
CA ALA A 331 -30.69 -0.45 -2.29
C ALA A 331 -32.12 -0.70 -1.76
N GLU A 332 -32.94 -1.43 -2.52
CA GLU A 332 -34.32 -1.71 -2.17
C GLU A 332 -34.45 -2.58 -0.91
N ALA A 333 -33.41 -3.34 -0.56
CA ALA A 333 -33.39 -4.14 0.67
C ALA A 333 -33.47 -3.29 1.94
N SER A 334 -33.01 -2.03 1.90
CA SER A 334 -33.13 -1.06 3.00
C SER A 334 -34.30 -0.08 2.84
N GLY A 335 -35.21 -0.31 1.89
CA GLY A 335 -36.27 0.63 1.56
C GLY A 335 -35.82 1.81 0.68
N GLY A 336 -34.65 1.70 0.02
CA GLY A 336 -34.19 2.67 -0.98
C GLY A 336 -33.66 3.98 -0.41
N LYS A 337 -33.29 4.01 0.87
CA LYS A 337 -32.73 5.19 1.54
C LYS A 337 -31.58 4.82 2.48
N LEU A 338 -30.69 5.78 2.71
CA LEU A 338 -29.58 5.71 3.66
C LEU A 338 -29.82 6.73 4.78
N ALA A 339 -29.51 6.35 6.01
CA ALA A 339 -29.80 7.15 7.20
C ALA A 339 -28.72 6.97 8.29
N ALA A 340 -27.46 6.90 7.88
CA ALA A 340 -26.35 6.59 8.76
C ALA A 340 -25.05 7.27 8.32
N THR A 341 -24.06 7.24 9.22
CA THR A 341 -22.69 7.62 8.90
C THR A 341 -21.85 6.36 8.70
N TYR A 342 -21.42 6.15 7.46
CA TYR A 342 -20.57 5.04 7.07
C TYR A 342 -19.12 5.49 7.05
N SER A 343 -18.27 4.75 7.73
CA SER A 343 -16.87 5.09 7.94
C SER A 343 -15.98 4.06 7.28
N ARG A 344 -14.92 4.52 6.63
CA ARG A 344 -13.83 3.68 6.14
C ARG A 344 -12.55 4.13 6.79
N VAL A 345 -11.86 3.20 7.44
CA VAL A 345 -10.47 3.40 7.86
C VAL A 345 -9.58 2.77 6.80
N SER A 346 -8.56 3.50 6.43
CA SER A 346 -7.53 3.11 5.47
C SER A 346 -6.20 3.61 5.99
N GLY A 347 -5.10 3.04 5.53
CA GLY A 347 -3.80 3.50 5.96
C GLY A 347 -2.76 2.44 5.77
N GLY A 348 -1.57 2.77 6.24
CA GLY A 348 -0.40 1.91 6.17
C GLY A 348 0.55 2.29 7.30
N GLY A 349 1.77 1.82 7.19
CA GLY A 349 2.77 1.96 8.24
C GLY A 349 3.41 0.61 8.54
N ASN A 350 4.27 0.60 9.53
CA ASN A 350 5.11 -0.54 9.85
C ASN A 350 5.12 -0.86 11.36
N THR A 351 4.29 -0.22 12.18
CA THR A 351 4.23 -0.50 13.63
C THR A 351 3.77 -1.89 13.99
N ALA A 352 2.89 -2.50 13.19
CA ALA A 352 2.55 -3.92 13.34
C ALA A 352 3.75 -4.84 13.07
N LEU A 353 4.78 -4.28 12.44
CA LEU A 353 6.01 -4.93 12.03
C LEU A 353 7.25 -4.37 12.77
N GLY A 354 7.08 -3.77 13.95
CA GLY A 354 8.19 -3.26 14.79
C GLY A 354 8.86 -1.97 14.30
N GLY A 355 8.28 -1.28 13.32
CA GLY A 355 8.71 0.08 12.92
C GLY A 355 7.98 1.18 13.69
N ASP A 356 8.31 2.44 13.44
CA ASP A 356 7.80 3.60 14.19
C ASP A 356 6.79 4.47 13.43
N VAL A 357 6.41 4.09 12.20
CA VAL A 357 5.54 4.89 11.33
C VAL A 357 4.13 4.32 11.26
N ILE A 358 3.15 5.15 11.57
CA ILE A 358 1.72 4.90 11.31
C ILE A 358 1.18 6.01 10.43
N VAL A 359 0.46 5.64 9.38
CA VAL A 359 -0.36 6.56 8.59
C VAL A 359 -1.76 6.01 8.53
N GLY A 360 -2.73 6.78 9.02
CA GLY A 360 -4.14 6.43 9.01
C GLY A 360 -4.97 7.51 8.34
N GLY A 361 -5.96 7.10 7.58
CA GLY A 361 -6.96 7.95 6.92
C GLY A 361 -8.34 7.38 7.18
N ARG A 362 -9.22 8.20 7.75
CA ARG A 362 -10.64 7.91 7.91
C ARG A 362 -11.45 8.75 6.93
N THR A 363 -12.38 8.12 6.24
CA THR A 363 -13.41 8.80 5.45
C THR A 363 -14.77 8.46 6.04
N ASP A 364 -15.52 9.50 6.40
CA ASP A 364 -16.91 9.39 6.86
C ASP A 364 -17.83 9.89 5.75
N LEU A 365 -18.86 9.09 5.45
CA LEU A 365 -19.96 9.42 4.55
C LEU A 365 -21.25 9.42 5.36
N THR A 366 -21.79 10.61 5.62
CA THR A 366 -23.06 10.76 6.33
C THR A 366 -24.18 10.90 5.31
N PHE A 367 -25.16 10.02 5.36
CA PHE A 367 -26.34 10.07 4.51
C PHE A 367 -27.59 10.34 5.35
N SER A 368 -28.48 11.16 4.80
CA SER A 368 -29.75 11.50 5.41
C SER A 368 -30.94 10.94 4.61
N PRO A 369 -32.07 10.58 5.25
CA PRO A 369 -33.25 10.05 4.56
C PRO A 369 -33.89 11.03 3.55
N ASP A 370 -33.54 12.31 3.65
CA ASP A 370 -34.00 13.36 2.75
C ASP A 370 -33.27 13.34 1.39
N GLY A 371 -32.28 12.47 1.21
CA GLY A 371 -31.49 12.35 -0.01
C GLY A 371 -30.25 13.25 -0.03
N SER A 372 -29.82 13.81 1.11
CA SER A 372 -28.55 14.53 1.22
C SER A 372 -27.41 13.64 1.74
N PHE A 373 -26.19 13.91 1.30
CA PHE A 373 -24.99 13.28 1.84
C PHE A 373 -23.92 14.31 2.17
N GLY A 374 -23.05 14.00 3.11
CA GLY A 374 -21.84 14.75 3.42
C GLY A 374 -20.63 13.82 3.47
N ARG A 375 -19.48 14.32 3.06
CA ARG A 375 -18.20 13.61 3.16
C ARG A 375 -17.21 14.38 4.04
N LYS A 376 -16.65 13.67 5.00
CA LYS A 376 -15.54 14.14 5.84
C LYS A 376 -14.37 13.20 5.67
N GLY A 377 -13.18 13.77 5.50
CA GLY A 377 -11.92 13.05 5.50
C GLY A 377 -11.06 13.55 6.64
N SER A 378 -10.42 12.64 7.36
CA SER A 378 -9.35 12.97 8.28
C SER A 378 -8.19 12.02 8.06
N GLY A 379 -6.98 12.54 7.94
CA GLY A 379 -5.77 11.75 7.78
C GLY A 379 -4.73 12.20 8.77
N GLY A 380 -4.07 11.25 9.43
CA GLY A 380 -2.99 11.51 10.36
C GLY A 380 -1.82 10.59 10.11
N GLY A 381 -0.62 11.13 10.21
CA GLY A 381 0.62 10.38 10.23
C GLY A 381 1.32 10.65 11.54
N MET A 382 1.73 9.59 12.23
CA MET A 382 2.54 9.70 13.43
C MET A 382 3.78 8.84 13.30
N ASN A 383 4.90 9.42 13.72
CA ASN A 383 6.15 8.71 13.88
C ASN A 383 6.75 9.02 15.26
N THR A 384 7.10 7.96 16.00
CA THR A 384 7.53 8.07 17.40
C THR A 384 9.00 8.45 17.58
N GLY A 385 9.73 8.59 16.47
CA GLY A 385 11.03 9.25 16.43
C GLY A 385 12.23 8.39 16.80
N ALA A 386 12.11 7.06 16.73
CA ALA A 386 13.27 6.17 16.83
C ALA A 386 14.22 6.37 15.62
N THR A 387 13.65 6.55 14.42
CA THR A 387 14.42 6.70 13.15
C THR A 387 14.19 8.03 12.43
N SER A 388 13.05 8.69 12.64
CA SER A 388 12.50 9.68 11.69
C SER A 388 12.17 11.06 12.30
N GLY A 389 12.56 11.29 13.57
CA GLY A 389 12.17 12.45 14.38
C GLY A 389 10.73 12.33 14.90
N VAL A 390 10.38 12.99 15.99
CA VAL A 390 8.99 12.94 16.49
C VAL A 390 8.12 13.85 15.62
N GLY A 391 7.12 13.28 14.96
CA GLY A 391 6.22 14.01 14.07
C GLY A 391 4.79 13.50 14.22
N VAL A 392 3.87 14.44 14.41
CA VAL A 392 2.43 14.18 14.30
C VAL A 392 1.89 15.17 13.29
N SER A 393 1.35 14.65 12.20
CA SER A 393 0.61 15.42 11.21
C SER A 393 -0.84 14.98 11.26
N VAL A 394 -1.75 15.95 11.29
CA VAL A 394 -3.19 15.70 11.25
C VAL A 394 -3.78 16.68 10.25
N HIS A 395 -4.59 16.18 9.35
CA HIS A 395 -5.23 16.94 8.30
C HIS A 395 -6.71 16.56 8.31
N GLY A 396 -7.58 17.56 8.29
CA GLY A 396 -9.01 17.38 8.14
C GLY A 396 -9.48 18.07 6.87
N SER A 397 -10.31 17.38 6.08
CA SER A 397 -11.00 17.97 4.96
C SER A 397 -12.50 17.74 5.13
N ASN A 398 -13.27 18.82 5.18
CA ASN A 398 -14.71 18.78 5.01
C ASN A 398 -14.95 19.03 3.52
N ALA A 399 -15.07 17.96 2.75
CA ALA A 399 -15.06 18.06 1.30
C ALA A 399 -16.34 17.47 0.77
N SER A 400 -17.24 18.36 0.35
CA SER A 400 -18.49 18.11 -0.37
C SER A 400 -19.66 17.57 0.47
N ALA A 401 -20.74 18.35 0.47
CA ALA A 401 -22.10 17.88 0.73
C ALA A 401 -22.83 17.86 -0.61
N GLY A 402 -23.81 16.99 -0.80
CA GLY A 402 -24.52 16.88 -2.07
C GLY A 402 -25.85 16.14 -1.91
N ARG A 403 -26.40 15.72 -3.04
CA ARG A 403 -27.63 14.90 -3.10
C ARG A 403 -27.27 13.51 -3.57
N TYR A 404 -27.91 12.48 -3.01
CA TYR A 404 -27.75 11.12 -3.45
C TYR A 404 -29.09 10.50 -3.85
N GLN A 405 -29.01 9.50 -4.71
CA GLN A 405 -30.11 8.60 -5.05
C GLN A 405 -29.53 7.20 -5.16
N ILE A 406 -30.22 6.21 -4.58
CA ILE A 406 -29.85 4.80 -4.70
C ILE A 406 -30.97 4.03 -5.40
N LYS A 407 -30.59 3.12 -6.28
CA LYS A 407 -31.50 2.23 -7.00
C LYS A 407 -30.73 1.00 -7.46
N ASN A 408 -31.28 -0.19 -7.28
CA ASN A 408 -30.59 -1.45 -7.52
C ASN A 408 -29.23 -1.45 -6.79
N TYR A 409 -28.16 -1.78 -7.51
CA TYR A 409 -26.79 -1.72 -7.02
C TYR A 409 -26.05 -0.48 -7.52
N THR A 410 -26.77 0.64 -7.66
CA THR A 410 -26.21 1.91 -8.13
C THR A 410 -26.54 3.02 -7.17
N ILE A 411 -25.52 3.83 -6.85
CA ILE A 411 -25.68 5.11 -6.19
C ILE A 411 -25.25 6.24 -7.13
N THR A 412 -26.14 7.22 -7.25
CA THR A 412 -25.90 8.46 -7.98
C THR A 412 -25.67 9.56 -6.97
N MET A 413 -24.49 10.19 -7.01
CA MET A 413 -24.09 11.27 -6.11
C MET A 413 -23.94 12.55 -6.93
N THR A 414 -24.74 13.56 -6.60
CA THR A 414 -24.74 14.87 -7.27
C THR A 414 -24.14 15.92 -6.34
N GLN A 415 -23.06 16.55 -6.79
CA GLN A 415 -22.37 17.61 -6.06
C GLN A 415 -23.12 18.97 -6.19
N PRO A 416 -22.82 19.97 -5.34
CA PRO A 416 -23.49 21.27 -5.37
C PRO A 416 -23.28 22.05 -6.67
N ASP A 417 -22.18 21.78 -7.36
CA ASP A 417 -21.86 22.36 -8.66
C ASP A 417 -22.58 21.65 -9.82
N GLY A 418 -23.49 20.72 -9.51
CA GLY A 418 -24.29 19.97 -10.47
C GLY A 418 -23.57 18.78 -11.09
N ARG A 419 -22.29 18.55 -10.80
CA ARG A 419 -21.62 17.33 -11.26
C ARG A 419 -22.28 16.10 -10.66
N THR A 420 -22.32 15.02 -11.43
CA THR A 420 -22.91 13.76 -10.99
C THR A 420 -21.90 12.63 -11.18
N GLU A 421 -21.84 11.73 -10.20
CA GLU A 421 -21.05 10.51 -10.22
C GLU A 421 -21.97 9.31 -9.95
N ARG A 422 -21.81 8.24 -10.73
CA ARG A 422 -22.58 7.00 -10.61
C ARG A 422 -21.62 5.86 -10.27
N LYS A 423 -21.86 5.21 -9.14
CA LYS A 423 -20.99 4.13 -8.63
C LYS A 423 -21.78 2.87 -8.38
N PHE A 424 -21.07 1.75 -8.42
CA PHE A 424 -21.58 0.52 -7.85
C PHE A 424 -21.88 0.73 -6.35
N PHE A 425 -22.97 0.15 -5.89
CA PHE A 425 -23.47 0.24 -4.53
C PHE A 425 -24.01 -1.11 -4.10
N ALA A 426 -23.73 -1.52 -2.87
CA ALA A 426 -24.31 -2.73 -2.31
C ALA A 426 -24.29 -2.70 -0.78
N PHE A 427 -25.24 -3.38 -0.16
CA PHE A 427 -25.13 -3.76 1.24
C PHE A 427 -24.53 -5.15 1.40
N GLY A 428 -23.84 -5.33 2.52
CA GLY A 428 -23.37 -6.62 3.00
C GLY A 428 -24.50 -7.58 3.36
N SER A 429 -24.11 -8.78 3.76
CA SER A 429 -25.02 -9.74 4.37
C SER A 429 -24.39 -10.44 5.55
N GLN A 430 -25.25 -10.94 6.42
CA GLN A 430 -24.92 -11.67 7.64
C GLN A 430 -25.82 -12.89 7.79
N LYS A 431 -25.44 -13.82 8.69
CA LYS A 431 -26.19 -15.05 9.04
C LYS A 431 -26.35 -16.03 7.87
N THR A 432 -26.84 -17.24 8.21
CA THR A 432 -27.21 -18.30 7.26
C THR A 432 -28.64 -18.75 7.60
N PRO A 433 -29.65 -18.51 6.72
CA PRO A 433 -29.57 -17.94 5.37
C PRO A 433 -29.17 -16.45 5.37
N PRO A 434 -28.67 -15.91 4.23
CA PRO A 434 -28.24 -14.52 4.13
C PRO A 434 -29.35 -13.54 4.46
N ALA A 435 -29.09 -12.65 5.41
CA ALA A 435 -29.91 -11.50 5.77
C ALA A 435 -29.13 -10.20 5.52
N LEU A 436 -29.86 -9.10 5.27
CA LEU A 436 -29.26 -7.78 5.10
C LEU A 436 -28.37 -7.42 6.29
N ASP A 437 -27.17 -6.93 5.98
CA ASP A 437 -26.32 -6.20 6.91
C ASP A 437 -26.28 -4.73 6.45
N ALA A 438 -27.05 -3.88 7.12
CA ALA A 438 -27.13 -2.46 6.79
C ALA A 438 -25.95 -1.65 7.34
N ASP A 439 -25.13 -2.26 8.21
CA ASP A 439 -23.98 -1.62 8.82
C ASP A 439 -22.77 -1.70 7.89
N MET A 440 -22.72 -2.69 7.00
CA MET A 440 -21.70 -2.83 5.96
C MET A 440 -22.23 -2.39 4.59
N MET A 441 -21.61 -1.35 4.03
CA MET A 441 -21.96 -0.76 2.73
C MET A 441 -20.75 -0.70 1.81
N PHE A 442 -20.96 -1.04 0.55
CA PHE A 442 -19.97 -0.92 -0.51
C PHE A 442 -20.33 0.24 -1.44
N LEU A 443 -19.31 1.03 -1.77
CA LEU A 443 -19.38 2.14 -2.70
C LEU A 443 -18.21 2.03 -3.67
N GLY A 444 -18.49 1.52 -4.88
CA GLY A 444 -17.45 1.04 -5.79
C GLY A 444 -16.77 -0.21 -5.25
N ASP A 445 -15.44 -0.23 -5.32
CA ASP A 445 -14.55 -1.27 -4.79
C ASP A 445 -14.25 -1.11 -3.28
N ARG A 446 -14.89 -0.16 -2.60
CA ARG A 446 -14.57 0.20 -1.20
C ARG A 446 -15.68 -0.20 -0.25
N VAL A 447 -15.28 -0.86 0.83
CA VAL A 447 -16.14 -1.15 1.99
C VAL A 447 -16.14 0.02 2.98
N TYR A 448 -17.32 0.33 3.50
CA TYR A 448 -17.56 1.25 4.61
C TYR A 448 -18.43 0.54 5.65
N VAL A 449 -18.17 0.80 6.92
CA VAL A 449 -18.92 0.23 8.03
C VAL A 449 -19.46 1.33 8.94
N ILE A 450 -20.60 1.09 9.59
CA ILE A 450 -21.00 1.90 10.73
C ILE A 450 -20.05 1.55 11.88
N LEU A 451 -19.35 2.56 12.40
CA LEU A 451 -18.49 2.42 13.56
C LEU A 451 -19.26 3.00 14.75
N ASP A 452 -19.45 2.17 15.78
CA ASP A 452 -20.06 2.57 17.05
C ASP A 452 -19.19 3.55 17.85
#